data_AF-A0A931ZYK8-F1
#
_entry.id   AF-A0A931ZYK8-F1
#
_cell.length_a   1.000
_cell.length_b   1.000
_cell.length_c   1.000
_cell.angle_alpha   90.00
_cell.angle_beta   90.00
_cell.angle_gamma   90.00
#
_symmetry.space_group_name_H-M   'P 1'
#
loop_
_entity.id
_entity.type
_entity.pdbx_description
1 polymer ?
#
loop_
_entity_poly.entity_id
_entity_poly.type
_entity_poly.pdbx_seq_one_letter_code
_entity_poly.pdbx_strand_id
1 'polypeptide(L)'
;MKEALTYLKQDRVLKFAFIGSSIFLLSQLIVLLLSFASLPPLVPLYLQRPWGATQIVPKSQLLIIPAITASLLIINTFLSVFFYKDSPLAARILLWGQALVAFLSAVSIIKITLLVV
;
A
#
# COMPACT_ATOMS: atom_id res chain seq x y z
N MET A 1 -12.94 16.67 13.29
CA MET A 1 -11.63 15.97 13.12
C MET A 1 -10.96 15.55 14.43
N LYS A 2 -11.05 16.30 15.54
CA LYS A 2 -10.40 15.85 16.80
C LYS A 2 -11.01 14.57 17.38
N GLU A 3 -12.34 14.45 17.43
CA GLU A 3 -13.03 13.20 17.84
C GLU A 3 -12.66 12.00 16.96
N ALA A 4 -12.51 12.24 15.67
CA ALA A 4 -12.15 11.23 14.67
C ALA A 4 -10.79 10.56 14.97
N LEU A 5 -9.78 11.34 15.34
CA LEU A 5 -8.47 10.82 15.73
C LEU A 5 -8.51 10.11 17.09
N THR A 6 -9.47 10.45 17.95
CA THR A 6 -9.67 9.79 19.24
C THR A 6 -10.10 8.34 19.04
N TYR A 7 -11.03 8.06 18.13
CA TYR A 7 -11.49 6.69 17.85
C TYR A 7 -10.37 5.79 17.31
N LEU A 8 -9.56 6.32 16.39
CA LEU A 8 -8.36 5.64 15.87
C LEU A 8 -7.33 5.32 16.95
N LYS A 9 -7.19 6.19 17.96
CA LYS A 9 -6.27 5.95 19.08
C LYS A 9 -6.83 4.96 20.11
N GLN A 10 -8.13 4.96 20.31
CA GLN A 10 -8.81 4.16 21.33
C GLN A 10 -9.03 2.71 20.89
N ASP A 11 -9.39 2.49 19.62
CA ASP A 11 -9.56 1.14 19.08
C ASP A 11 -8.21 0.55 18.68
N ARG A 12 -7.73 -0.43 19.47
CA ARG A 12 -6.46 -1.13 19.24
C ARG A 12 -6.43 -1.85 17.89
N VAL A 13 -7.58 -2.34 17.42
CA VAL A 13 -7.70 -3.10 16.17
C VAL A 13 -7.50 -2.16 14.98
N LEU A 14 -8.17 -1.00 14.99
CA LEU A 14 -7.97 0.04 13.96
C LEU A 14 -6.54 0.59 13.98
N LYS A 15 -6.02 0.88 15.18
CA LYS A 15 -4.65 1.37 15.35
C LYS A 15 -3.62 0.40 14.77
N PHE A 16 -3.77 -0.89 15.05
CA PHE A 16 -2.85 -1.92 14.56
C PHE A 16 -2.88 -2.01 13.03
N ALA A 17 -4.08 -2.04 12.42
CA ALA A 17 -4.24 -2.06 10.97
C ALA A 17 -3.64 -0.81 10.30
N PHE A 18 -3.86 0.38 10.88
CA PHE A 18 -3.29 1.63 10.37
C PHE A 18 -1.75 1.66 10.44
N ILE A 19 -1.17 1.27 11.59
CA ILE A 19 0.28 1.20 11.77
C ILE A 19 0.88 0.16 10.83
N GLY A 20 0.28 -1.03 10.73
CA GLY A 20 0.73 -2.09 9.81
C GLY A 20 0.73 -1.61 8.35
N SER A 21 -0.36 -0.97 7.91
CA SER A 21 -0.44 -0.38 6.56
C SER A 21 0.65 0.66 6.31
N SER A 22 0.93 1.48 7.32
CA SER A 22 1.97 2.52 7.26
C SER A 22 3.36 1.91 7.18
N ILE A 23 3.64 0.85 7.95
CA ILE A 23 4.90 0.10 7.90
C ILE A 23 5.10 -0.52 6.51
N PHE A 24 4.07 -1.14 5.94
CA PHE A 24 4.16 -1.71 4.59
C PHE A 24 4.36 -0.64 3.51
N LEU A 25 3.71 0.52 3.64
CA LEU A 25 3.95 1.64 2.72
C LEU A 25 5.38 2.17 2.84
N LEU A 26 5.91 2.29 4.06
CA LEU A 26 7.30 2.68 4.28
C LEU A 26 8.28 1.65 3.73
N SER A 27 8.02 0.36 3.90
CA SER A 27 8.89 -0.69 3.37
C SER A 27 8.93 -0.66 1.84
N GLN A 28 7.78 -0.41 1.18
CA GLN A 28 7.72 -0.19 -0.27
C GLN A 28 8.66 0.94 -0.72
N LEU A 29 8.58 2.10 -0.04
CA LEU A 29 9.41 3.26 -0.36
C LEU A 29 10.91 2.98 -0.10
N ILE A 30 11.24 2.30 1.00
CA ILE A 30 12.61 1.92 1.33
C ILE A 30 13.18 0.95 0.29
N VAL A 31 12.44 -0.10 -0.07
CA VAL A 31 12.88 -1.08 -1.08
C VAL A 31 13.12 -0.39 -2.42
N LEU A 32 12.20 0.49 -2.85
CA LEU A 32 12.40 1.26 -4.07
C LEU A 32 13.63 2.17 -3.94
N LEU A 33 13.76 2.95 -2.87
CA LEU A 33 14.90 3.87 -2.69
C LEU A 33 16.25 3.14 -2.76
N LEU A 34 16.37 1.97 -2.13
CA LEU A 34 17.60 1.18 -2.11
C LEU A 34 17.91 0.50 -3.45
N SER A 35 16.88 0.13 -4.22
CA SER A 35 17.05 -0.60 -5.49
C SER A 35 16.96 0.26 -6.75
N PHE A 36 16.44 1.50 -6.66
CA PHE A 36 16.08 2.31 -7.82
C PHE A 36 17.24 2.59 -8.78
N ALA A 37 18.44 2.79 -8.22
CA ALA A 37 19.65 3.04 -9.00
C ALA A 37 20.07 1.79 -9.80
N SER A 38 19.96 0.61 -9.19
CA SER A 38 20.33 -0.68 -9.77
C SER A 38 19.27 -1.24 -10.72
N LEU A 39 18.02 -0.78 -10.63
CA LEU A 39 16.96 -1.22 -11.53
C LEU A 39 17.24 -0.79 -12.98
N PRO A 40 17.09 -1.71 -13.96
CA PRO A 40 17.18 -1.38 -15.37
C PRO A 40 16.11 -0.37 -15.77
N PRO A 41 16.29 0.36 -16.88
CA PRO A 41 15.34 1.39 -17.31
C PRO A 41 13.92 0.84 -17.54
N LEU A 42 13.82 -0.46 -17.84
CA LEU A 42 12.60 -1.17 -18.15
C LEU A 42 12.39 -2.33 -17.18
N VAL A 43 11.21 -2.39 -16.54
CA VAL A 43 10.86 -3.39 -15.52
C VAL A 43 9.48 -4.00 -15.78
N PRO A 44 9.26 -5.27 -15.43
CA PRO A 44 7.98 -5.92 -15.64
C PRO A 44 7.00 -5.57 -14.50
N LEU A 45 6.10 -4.62 -14.73
CA LEU A 45 5.06 -4.25 -13.77
C LEU A 45 3.81 -5.13 -13.93
N TYR A 46 3.43 -5.44 -15.16
CA TYR A 46 2.19 -6.18 -15.45
C TYR A 46 2.43 -7.68 -15.58
N LEU A 47 2.83 -8.31 -14.48
CA LEU A 47 3.18 -9.75 -14.43
C LEU A 47 2.05 -10.70 -14.88
N GLN A 48 0.81 -10.25 -14.91
CA GLN A 48 -0.35 -11.03 -15.35
C GLN A 48 -0.59 -11.02 -16.87
N ARG A 49 0.10 -10.15 -17.63
CA ARG A 49 -0.02 -10.10 -19.09
C ARG A 49 0.83 -11.20 -19.74
N PRO A 50 0.57 -11.59 -21.01
CA PRO A 50 1.45 -12.49 -21.74
C PRO A 50 2.89 -11.98 -21.74
N TRP A 51 3.85 -12.93 -21.71
CA TRP A 51 5.28 -12.60 -21.67
C TRP A 51 5.68 -11.77 -22.90
N GLY A 52 6.45 -10.72 -22.68
CA GLY A 52 7.00 -9.87 -23.73
C GLY A 52 6.77 -8.39 -23.45
N ALA A 53 6.74 -7.59 -24.53
CA ALA A 53 6.66 -6.14 -24.47
C ALA A 53 5.46 -5.61 -23.65
N THR A 54 4.38 -6.38 -23.56
CA THR A 54 3.15 -5.98 -22.85
C THR A 54 3.30 -5.93 -21.32
N GLN A 55 4.33 -6.58 -20.74
CA GLN A 55 4.59 -6.56 -19.30
C GLN A 55 5.46 -5.39 -18.86
N ILE A 56 6.23 -4.82 -19.78
CA ILE A 56 7.40 -3.99 -19.51
C ILE A 56 7.00 -2.51 -19.47
N VAL A 57 7.46 -1.80 -18.45
CA VAL A 57 7.24 -0.36 -18.28
C VAL A 57 8.53 0.35 -17.85
N PRO A 58 8.63 1.67 -18.01
CA PRO A 58 9.71 2.45 -17.41
C PRO A 58 9.76 2.26 -15.90
N LYS A 59 10.96 2.13 -15.31
CA LYS A 59 11.13 1.92 -13.85
C LYS A 59 10.49 3.00 -12.98
N SER A 60 10.32 4.22 -13.51
CA SER A 60 9.60 5.30 -12.84
C SER A 60 8.13 4.96 -12.56
N GLN A 61 7.50 4.09 -13.37
CA GLN A 61 6.12 3.65 -13.14
C GLN A 61 5.98 2.73 -11.92
N LEU A 62 7.06 2.17 -11.36
CA LEU A 62 6.98 1.43 -10.10
C LEU A 62 6.50 2.30 -8.93
N LEU A 63 6.73 3.62 -8.99
CA LEU A 63 6.25 4.59 -8.00
C LEU A 63 4.72 4.69 -7.95
N ILE A 64 4.00 4.17 -8.97
CA ILE A 64 2.54 4.17 -8.98
C ILE A 64 1.98 3.24 -7.90
N ILE A 65 2.68 2.16 -7.56
CA ILE A 65 2.26 1.20 -6.52
C ILE A 65 2.21 1.86 -5.13
N PRO A 66 3.28 2.50 -4.62
CA PRO A 66 3.22 3.18 -3.33
C PRO A 66 2.32 4.42 -3.38
N ALA A 67 2.21 5.11 -4.52
CA ALA A 67 1.28 6.23 -4.67
C ALA A 67 -0.18 5.78 -4.47
N ILE A 68 -0.62 4.72 -5.17
CA ILE A 68 -1.96 4.15 -5.02
C ILE A 68 -2.17 3.62 -3.59
N THR A 69 -1.18 2.92 -3.03
CA THR A 69 -1.26 2.40 -1.66
C THR A 69 -1.45 3.53 -0.65
N ALA A 70 -0.72 4.65 -0.81
CA ALA A 70 -0.86 5.83 0.02
C ALA A 70 -2.23 6.50 -0.15
N SER A 71 -2.71 6.67 -1.39
CA SER A 71 -4.03 7.22 -1.66
C SER A 71 -5.13 6.38 -1.03
N LEU A 72 -5.07 5.05 -1.18
CA LEU A 72 -6.04 4.15 -0.55
C LEU A 72 -5.95 4.20 0.98
N LEU A 73 -4.75 4.32 1.56
CA LEU A 73 -4.60 4.48 3.00
C LEU A 73 -5.29 5.74 3.50
N ILE A 74 -5.12 6.87 2.81
CA ILE A 74 -5.79 8.14 3.16
C ILE A 74 -7.31 8.00 3.04
N ILE A 75 -7.80 7.47 1.91
CA ILE A 75 -9.24 7.30 1.65
C ILE A 75 -9.88 6.35 2.67
N ASN A 76 -9.29 5.16 2.87
CA ASN A 76 -9.83 4.17 3.80
C ASN A 76 -9.75 4.62 5.25
N THR A 77 -8.73 5.40 5.63
CA THR A 77 -8.68 6.01 6.97
C THR A 77 -9.79 7.05 7.14
N PHE A 78 -10.03 7.90 6.14
CA PHE A 78 -11.10 8.88 6.18
C PHE A 78 -12.49 8.21 6.26
N LEU A 79 -12.74 7.21 5.41
CA LEU A 79 -13.99 6.44 5.43
C LEU A 79 -14.16 5.65 6.74
N SER A 80 -13.09 5.02 7.24
CA SER A 80 -13.13 4.30 8.52
C SER A 80 -13.53 5.23 9.66
N VAL A 81 -13.03 6.46 9.68
CA VAL A 81 -13.41 7.46 10.67
C VAL A 81 -14.87 7.87 10.52
N PHE A 82 -15.31 8.12 9.28
CA PHE A 82 -16.68 8.55 8.99
C PHE A 82 -17.71 7.51 9.44
N PHE A 83 -17.49 6.23 9.10
CA PHE A 83 -18.40 5.14 9.44
C PHE A 83 -18.24 4.59 10.86
N TYR A 84 -17.24 5.03 11.64
CA TYR A 84 -16.98 4.43 12.96
C TYR A 84 -18.15 4.59 13.94
N LYS A 85 -18.85 5.73 13.91
CA LYS A 85 -19.99 6.00 14.81
C LYS A 85 -21.18 5.10 14.49
N ASP A 86 -21.43 4.82 13.21
CA ASP A 86 -22.58 4.03 12.77
C ASP A 86 -22.29 2.52 12.80
N SER A 87 -21.09 2.12 12.37
CA SER A 87 -20.67 0.72 12.32
C SER A 87 -19.16 0.59 12.55
N PRO A 88 -18.75 0.30 13.80
CA PRO A 88 -17.35 0.01 14.13
C PRO A 88 -16.78 -1.17 13.34
N LEU A 89 -17.63 -2.15 12.97
CA LEU A 89 -17.22 -3.29 12.16
C LEU A 89 -16.84 -2.85 10.73
N ALA A 90 -17.65 -2.00 10.09
CA ALA A 90 -17.35 -1.49 8.75
C ALA A 90 -16.04 -0.69 8.75
N ALA A 91 -15.82 0.15 9.75
CA ALA A 91 -14.57 0.87 9.95
C ALA A 91 -13.35 -0.06 10.05
N ARG A 92 -13.48 -1.16 10.81
CA ARG A 92 -12.41 -2.17 10.94
C ARG A 92 -12.14 -2.88 9.63
N ILE A 93 -13.17 -3.28 8.89
CA ILE A 93 -13.02 -3.94 7.59
C ILE A 93 -12.26 -3.02 6.60
N LEU A 94 -12.57 -1.72 6.58
CA LEU A 94 -11.88 -0.76 5.70
C LEU A 94 -10.36 -0.70 5.98
N LEU A 95 -9.96 -0.56 7.25
CA LEU A 95 -8.52 -0.48 7.59
C LEU A 95 -7.80 -1.83 7.47
N TRP A 96 -8.45 -2.95 7.75
CA TRP A 96 -7.84 -4.26 7.55
C TRP A 96 -7.73 -4.65 6.08
N GLY A 97 -8.73 -4.30 5.27
CA GLY A 97 -8.66 -4.41 3.81
C GLY A 97 -7.50 -3.58 3.26
N GLN A 98 -7.33 -2.36 3.77
CA GLN A 98 -6.18 -1.53 3.44
C GLN A 98 -4.84 -2.18 3.85
N ALA A 99 -4.75 -2.75 5.05
CA ALA A 99 -3.53 -3.42 5.51
C ALA A 99 -3.16 -4.59 4.59
N LEU A 100 -4.15 -5.37 4.15
CA LEU A 100 -3.95 -6.45 3.19
C LEU A 100 -3.46 -5.93 1.83
N VAL A 101 -4.07 -4.86 1.31
CA VAL A 101 -3.63 -4.22 0.05
C VAL A 101 -2.19 -3.70 0.18
N ALA A 102 -1.84 -3.05 1.28
CA ALA A 102 -0.49 -2.55 1.51
C ALA A 102 0.53 -3.68 1.62
N PHE A 103 0.19 -4.78 2.30
CA PHE A 103 1.02 -5.98 2.39
C PHE A 103 1.26 -6.60 1.01
N LEU A 104 0.20 -6.86 0.24
CA LEU A 104 0.31 -7.46 -1.10
C LEU A 104 1.08 -6.55 -2.07
N SER A 105 0.92 -5.23 -1.93
CA SER A 105 1.66 -4.25 -2.72
C SER A 105 3.15 -4.25 -2.36
N ALA A 106 3.49 -4.39 -1.07
CA ALA A 106 4.88 -4.54 -0.62
C ALA A 106 5.52 -5.82 -1.17
N VAL A 107 4.82 -6.95 -1.08
CA VAL A 107 5.26 -8.22 -1.68
C VAL A 107 5.48 -8.07 -3.19
N SER A 108 4.59 -7.36 -3.88
CA SER A 108 4.70 -7.14 -5.33
C SER A 108 5.95 -6.34 -5.70
N ILE A 109 6.26 -5.26 -4.98
CA ILE A 109 7.49 -4.49 -5.23
C ILE A 109 8.72 -5.35 -4.96
N ILE A 110 8.77 -6.06 -3.83
CA ILE A 110 9.91 -6.94 -3.51
C ILE A 110 10.10 -7.99 -4.60
N LYS A 111 9.02 -8.61 -5.07
CA LYS A 111 9.07 -9.60 -6.15
C LYS A 111 9.59 -9.01 -7.46
N ILE A 112 9.11 -7.84 -7.87
CA ILE A 112 9.57 -7.19 -9.10
C ILE A 112 11.05 -6.82 -8.99
N THR A 113 11.48 -6.27 -7.85
CA THR A 113 12.88 -5.94 -7.62
C THR A 113 13.78 -7.19 -7.65
N LEU A 114 13.39 -8.27 -6.96
CA LEU A 114 14.17 -9.53 -6.94
C LEU A 114 14.16 -10.30 -8.27
N LEU A 115 13.15 -10.10 -9.12
CA LEU A 115 13.13 -10.74 -10.44
C LEU A 115 14.15 -10.11 -11.41
N VAL A 116 14.53 -8.86 -11.13
CA VAL A 116 15.25 -8.00 -12.07
C VAL A 116 16.69 -7.73 -11.62
N VAL A 117 16.94 -7.72 -10.30
CA VAL A 117 18.29 -7.68 -9.70
C VAL A 117 18.91 -9.07 -9.75
#